data_AF-A0A6J1W177-F1
#
_entry.id   AF-A0A6J1W177-F1
#
_cell.length_a   1.000
_cell.length_b   1.000
_cell.length_c   1.000
_cell.angle_alpha   90.00
_cell.angle_beta   90.00
_cell.angle_gamma   90.00
#
_symmetry.space_group_name_H-M   'P 1'
#
loop_
_entity.id
_entity.type
_entity.pdbx_description
1 polymer ?
#
loop_
_entity_poly.entity_id
_entity_poly.type
_entity_poly.pdbx_seq_one_letter_code
_entity_poly.pdbx_strand_id
1 'polypeptide(L)'
;MVLADLGRKITSALRSLSNATIINEEVLNAMLKEVCTALLEADVNIKLVKQLRENVKSAIDLEEMASGLNKRKMIQHAVFKELVKLVDPGVKAWTPTKGKQNIIMFVGLQGSGKTTSCSKLAYYYQKKGWKTCLICADTYRAGAFDQLKQNATKARIPFYGRYTELDKARTSL
;
A
#
# COMPACT_ATOMS: atom_id res chain seq x y z
N MET A 1 3.20 9.94 -9.22
CA MET A 1 4.55 10.23 -9.71
C MET A 1 5.56 9.24 -9.13
N VAL A 2 5.70 9.10 -7.81
CA VAL A 2 6.66 8.19 -7.15
C VAL A 2 6.58 6.72 -7.62
N LEU A 3 5.40 6.09 -7.65
CA LEU A 3 5.26 4.69 -8.10
C LEU A 3 5.53 4.48 -9.59
N ALA A 4 5.33 5.52 -10.42
CA ALA A 4 5.65 5.43 -11.83
C ALA A 4 7.17 5.37 -12.04
N ASP A 5 7.93 6.11 -11.23
CA ASP A 5 9.39 6.13 -11.28
C ASP A 5 9.98 4.80 -10.79
N LEU A 6 9.46 4.28 -9.68
CA LEU A 6 9.80 2.94 -9.18
C LEU A 6 9.53 1.87 -10.24
N GLY A 7 8.32 1.88 -10.83
CA GLY A 7 7.94 0.94 -11.87
C GLY A 7 8.85 1.03 -13.09
N ARG A 8 9.23 2.24 -13.52
CA ARG A 8 10.19 2.46 -14.62
C ARG A 8 11.57 1.88 -14.30
N LYS A 9 12.12 2.15 -13.11
CA LYS A 9 13.44 1.65 -12.69
C LYS A 9 13.47 0.12 -12.61
N ILE A 10 12.47 -0.49 -11.97
CA ILE A 10 12.37 -1.97 -11.91
C ILE A 10 12.23 -2.56 -13.32
N THR A 11 11.37 -1.97 -14.17
CA THR A 11 11.20 -2.46 -15.56
C THR A 11 12.50 -2.34 -16.35
N SER A 12 13.28 -1.27 -16.15
CA SER A 12 14.59 -1.08 -16.77
C SER A 12 15.59 -2.16 -16.32
N ALA A 13 15.65 -2.44 -15.02
CA ALA A 13 16.51 -3.49 -14.46
C ALA A 13 16.13 -4.90 -14.97
N LEU A 14 14.84 -5.19 -15.14
CA LEU A 14 14.39 -6.46 -15.72
C LEU A 14 14.66 -6.55 -17.23
N ARG A 15 14.70 -5.41 -17.93
CA ARG A 15 15.07 -5.32 -19.35
C ARG A 15 16.56 -5.49 -19.60
N SER A 16 17.42 -5.03 -18.70
CA SER A 16 18.87 -5.27 -18.82
C SER A 16 19.18 -6.77 -18.77
N LEU A 17 18.46 -7.52 -17.92
CA LEU A 17 18.52 -8.98 -17.87
C LEU A 17 17.98 -9.65 -19.17
N SER A 18 16.95 -9.08 -19.80
CA SER A 18 16.44 -9.63 -21.06
C SER A 18 17.40 -9.44 -22.24
N ASN A 19 18.18 -8.36 -22.21
CA ASN A 19 19.13 -8.02 -23.28
C ASN A 19 20.50 -8.72 -23.11
N ALA A 20 20.81 -9.24 -21.92
CA ALA A 20 22.04 -9.96 -21.67
C ALA A 20 22.08 -11.30 -22.45
N THR A 21 23.13 -11.50 -23.25
CA THR A 21 23.32 -12.71 -24.06
C THR A 21 23.55 -13.95 -23.20
N ILE A 22 24.31 -13.80 -22.11
CA ILE A 22 24.62 -14.84 -21.12
C ILE A 22 24.17 -14.33 -19.75
N ILE A 23 23.48 -15.18 -18.99
CA ILE A 23 23.08 -14.87 -17.62
C ILE A 23 24.04 -15.57 -16.68
N ASN A 24 24.97 -14.79 -16.14
CA ASN A 24 25.90 -15.21 -15.09
C ASN A 24 25.47 -14.59 -13.74
N GLU A 25 26.16 -14.98 -12.67
CA GLU A 25 25.87 -14.45 -11.33
C GLU A 25 26.11 -12.94 -11.22
N GLU A 26 27.06 -12.39 -11.97
CA GLU A 26 27.36 -10.96 -11.99
C GLU A 26 26.19 -10.13 -12.53
N VAL A 27 25.59 -10.55 -13.65
CA VAL A 27 24.42 -9.91 -14.25
C VAL A 27 23.22 -9.99 -13.30
N LEU A 28 23.01 -11.13 -12.64
CA LEU A 28 21.96 -11.30 -11.62
C LEU A 28 22.19 -10.33 -10.44
N ASN A 29 23.42 -10.27 -9.93
CA ASN A 29 23.80 -9.40 -8.81
C ASN A 29 23.65 -7.91 -9.17
N ALA A 30 24.01 -7.51 -10.40
CA ALA A 30 23.85 -6.15 -10.89
C ALA A 30 22.37 -5.75 -10.99
N MET A 31 21.54 -6.61 -11.58
CA MET A 31 20.10 -6.39 -11.68
C MET A 31 19.44 -6.29 -10.31
N LEU A 32 19.76 -7.20 -9.39
CA LEU A 32 19.25 -7.16 -8.02
C LEU A 32 19.68 -5.88 -7.29
N LYS A 33 20.90 -5.40 -7.53
CA LYS A 33 21.38 -4.13 -6.96
C LYS A 33 20.56 -2.95 -7.47
N GLU A 34 20.28 -2.87 -8.76
CA GLU A 34 19.42 -1.81 -9.34
C GLU A 34 18.01 -1.84 -8.76
N VAL A 35 17.40 -3.03 -8.65
CA VAL A 35 16.06 -3.20 -8.05
C VAL A 35 16.07 -2.78 -6.58
N CYS A 36 17.09 -3.19 -5.81
CA CYS A 36 17.23 -2.81 -4.40
C CYS A 36 17.40 -1.29 -4.23
N THR A 37 18.24 -0.66 -5.06
CA THR A 37 18.41 0.80 -5.05
C THR A 37 17.09 1.51 -5.35
N ALA A 38 16.34 1.05 -6.35
CA ALA A 38 15.05 1.62 -6.69
C ALA A 38 14.03 1.50 -5.54
N LEU A 39 14.03 0.38 -4.82
CA LEU A 39 13.17 0.19 -3.64
C LEU A 39 13.58 1.10 -2.48
N LEU A 40 14.89 1.27 -2.23
CA LEU A 40 15.38 2.17 -1.18
C LEU A 40 15.05 3.63 -1.48
N GLU A 41 15.18 4.07 -2.73
CA GLU A 41 14.77 5.42 -3.18
C GLU A 41 13.24 5.64 -3.07
N ALA A 42 12.47 4.57 -3.04
CA ALA A 42 11.02 4.59 -2.84
C ALA A 42 10.60 4.43 -1.37
N ASP A 43 11.51 4.70 -0.43
CA ASP A 43 11.30 4.62 1.02
C ASP A 43 10.91 3.23 1.54
N VAL A 44 11.27 2.16 0.83
CA VAL A 44 11.09 0.79 1.34
C VAL A 44 12.14 0.50 2.43
N ASN A 45 11.70 -0.11 3.53
CA ASN A 45 12.58 -0.43 4.66
C ASN A 45 13.76 -1.32 4.24
N ILE A 46 14.98 -0.91 4.57
CA ILE A 46 16.22 -1.62 4.25
C ILE A 46 16.23 -3.10 4.67
N LYS A 47 15.57 -3.44 5.78
CA LYS A 47 15.45 -4.84 6.25
C LYS A 47 14.65 -5.68 5.26
N LEU A 48 13.56 -5.13 4.73
CA LEU A 48 12.70 -5.80 3.74
C LEU A 48 13.42 -5.94 2.40
N VAL A 49 14.16 -4.92 1.98
CA VAL A 49 14.97 -4.96 0.75
C VAL A 49 16.07 -6.01 0.85
N LYS A 50 16.76 -6.09 1.99
CA LYS A 50 17.78 -7.12 2.25
C LYS A 50 17.17 -8.52 2.20
N GLN A 51 16.05 -8.73 2.87
CA GLN A 51 15.35 -10.01 2.85
C GLN A 51 14.91 -10.41 1.44
N LEU A 52 14.37 -9.47 0.66
CA LEU A 52 13.99 -9.72 -0.74
C LEU A 52 15.20 -10.18 -1.55
N ARG A 53 16.36 -9.52 -1.41
CA ARG A 53 17.58 -9.89 -2.13
C ARG A 53 18.04 -11.31 -1.77
N GLU A 54 18.04 -11.65 -0.49
CA GLU A 54 18.43 -12.97 0.00
C GLU A 54 17.46 -14.07 -0.49
N ASN A 55 16.16 -13.82 -0.43
CA ASN A 55 15.12 -14.75 -0.90
C ASN A 55 15.20 -14.99 -2.41
N VAL A 56 15.43 -13.93 -3.21
CA VAL A 56 15.56 -14.10 -4.65
C VAL A 56 16.83 -14.87 -4.99
N LYS A 57 17.94 -14.61 -4.31
CA LYS A 57 19.19 -15.36 -4.50
C LYS A 57 19.06 -16.84 -4.13
N SER A 58 18.40 -17.17 -3.02
CA SER A 58 18.22 -18.55 -2.59
C SER A 58 17.21 -19.32 -3.45
N ALA A 59 16.26 -18.62 -4.08
CA ALA A 59 15.29 -19.22 -4.99
C ALA A 59 15.83 -19.48 -6.41
N ILE A 60 17.01 -18.98 -6.75
CA ILE A 60 17.61 -19.12 -8.08
C ILE A 60 18.87 -19.98 -7.95
N ASP A 61 18.74 -21.25 -8.37
CA ASP A 61 19.90 -22.11 -8.61
C ASP A 61 20.32 -21.99 -10.09
N LEU A 62 21.46 -21.36 -10.35
CA LEU A 62 21.93 -21.13 -11.73
C LEU A 62 22.41 -22.41 -12.41
N GLU A 63 22.84 -23.41 -11.62
CA GLU A 63 23.39 -24.68 -12.09
C GLU A 63 22.26 -25.67 -12.44
N GLU A 64 21.19 -25.72 -11.63
CA GLU A 64 20.05 -26.61 -11.82
C GLU A 64 19.06 -26.10 -12.89
N MET A 65 19.07 -24.80 -13.18
CA MET A 65 18.20 -24.21 -14.19
C MET A 65 18.56 -24.73 -15.58
N ALA A 66 17.71 -25.61 -16.11
CA ALA A 66 17.92 -26.30 -17.39
C ALA A 66 18.28 -25.35 -18.54
N SER A 67 19.19 -25.82 -19.38
CA SER A 67 19.69 -25.18 -20.60
C SER A 67 18.55 -24.81 -21.55
N GLY A 68 18.53 -23.56 -21.99
CA GLY A 68 17.67 -23.09 -23.07
C GLY A 68 16.36 -22.44 -22.62
N LEU A 69 16.25 -21.14 -22.87
CA LEU A 69 15.01 -20.34 -22.96
C LEU A 69 14.26 -19.95 -21.68
N ASN A 70 14.31 -20.69 -20.57
CA ASN A 70 13.45 -20.37 -19.40
C ASN A 70 14.12 -19.62 -18.23
N LYS A 71 15.45 -19.43 -18.25
CA LYS A 71 16.19 -18.78 -17.13
C LYS A 71 15.73 -17.35 -16.84
N ARG A 72 15.58 -16.52 -17.88
CA ARG A 72 15.12 -15.12 -17.78
C ARG A 72 13.76 -15.00 -17.10
N LYS A 73 12.81 -15.81 -17.58
CA LYS A 73 11.42 -15.79 -17.11
C LYS A 73 11.33 -16.29 -15.68
N MET A 74 12.13 -17.29 -15.30
CA MET A 74 12.21 -17.80 -13.94
C MET A 74 12.73 -16.73 -12.96
N ILE A 75 13.81 -16.02 -13.31
CA ILE A 75 14.34 -14.92 -12.49
C ILE A 75 13.31 -13.79 -12.35
N GLN A 76 12.69 -13.37 -13.45
CA GLN A 76 11.62 -12.36 -13.43
C GLN A 76 10.45 -12.79 -12.54
N HIS A 77 10.05 -14.06 -12.63
CA HIS A 77 8.99 -14.62 -11.81
C HIS A 77 9.36 -14.68 -10.33
N ALA A 78 10.60 -15.04 -10.00
CA ALA A 78 11.12 -15.04 -8.63
C ALA A 78 11.08 -13.64 -8.02
N VAL A 79 11.61 -12.63 -8.74
CA VAL A 79 11.55 -11.22 -8.31
C VAL A 79 10.10 -10.77 -8.13
N PHE A 80 9.23 -11.06 -9.10
CA PHE A 80 7.82 -10.69 -9.01
C PHE A 80 7.13 -11.32 -7.80
N LYS A 81 7.37 -12.61 -7.53
CA LYS A 81 6.81 -13.32 -6.39
C LYS A 81 7.26 -12.72 -5.06
N GLU A 82 8.54 -12.36 -4.94
CA GLU A 82 9.04 -11.68 -3.73
C GLU A 82 8.49 -10.27 -3.57
N LEU A 83 8.31 -9.51 -4.66
CA LEU A 83 7.63 -8.20 -4.62
C LEU A 83 6.16 -8.34 -4.18
N VAL A 84 5.45 -9.37 -4.65
CA VAL A 84 4.07 -9.66 -4.20
C VAL A 84 4.05 -10.00 -2.71
N LYS A 85 4.97 -10.84 -2.22
CA LYS A 85 5.09 -11.17 -0.79
C LYS A 85 5.32 -9.95 0.10
N LEU A 86 6.00 -8.92 -0.39
CA LEU A 86 6.20 -7.68 0.37
C LEU A 86 4.91 -6.87 0.55
N VAL A 87 3.97 -6.98 -0.39
CA VAL A 87 2.75 -6.16 -0.42
C VAL A 87 1.53 -6.92 0.09
N ASP A 88 1.50 -8.25 -0.06
CA ASP A 88 0.37 -9.08 0.34
C ASP A 88 0.37 -9.34 1.85
N PRO A 89 -0.60 -8.81 2.61
CA PRO A 89 -0.70 -9.05 4.05
C PRO A 89 -1.22 -10.46 4.38
N GLY A 90 -1.70 -11.24 3.39
CA GLY A 90 -2.30 -12.56 3.61
C GLY A 90 -3.66 -12.53 4.33
N VAL A 91 -4.22 -11.34 4.56
CA VAL A 91 -5.49 -11.13 5.28
C VAL A 91 -6.53 -10.56 4.32
N LYS A 92 -7.74 -11.11 4.36
CA LYS A 92 -8.87 -10.60 3.58
C LYS A 92 -9.25 -9.20 4.06
N ALA A 93 -9.54 -8.31 3.11
CA ALA A 93 -10.08 -7.00 3.41
C ALA A 93 -11.40 -7.12 4.20
N TRP A 94 -11.60 -6.21 5.14
CA TRP A 94 -12.85 -6.11 5.88
C TRP A 94 -14.04 -5.84 4.95
N THR A 95 -15.18 -6.47 5.24
CA THR A 95 -16.42 -6.27 4.49
C THR A 95 -17.58 -5.97 5.44
N PRO A 96 -18.45 -5.00 5.10
CA PRO A 96 -19.60 -4.66 5.93
C PRO A 96 -20.67 -5.75 5.90
N THR A 97 -21.31 -5.99 7.05
CA THR A 97 -22.43 -6.93 7.17
C THR A 97 -23.77 -6.20 6.96
N LYS A 98 -24.60 -6.68 6.03
CA LYS A 98 -25.93 -6.09 5.76
C LYS A 98 -26.86 -6.28 6.96
N GLY A 99 -27.74 -5.31 7.22
CA GLY A 99 -28.73 -5.37 8.30
C GLY A 99 -28.17 -5.15 9.71
N LYS A 100 -26.85 -4.98 9.86
CA LYS A 100 -26.19 -4.64 11.13
C LYS A 100 -25.57 -3.25 11.09
N GLN A 101 -25.38 -2.65 12.26
CA GLN A 101 -24.56 -1.44 12.39
C GLN A 101 -23.09 -1.82 12.24
N ASN A 102 -22.39 -1.15 11.32
CA ASN A 102 -20.97 -1.37 11.05
C ASN A 102 -20.21 -0.13 11.52
N ILE A 103 -19.46 -0.23 12.61
CA ILE A 103 -18.70 0.88 13.19
C ILE A 103 -17.23 0.73 12.78
N ILE A 104 -16.66 1.77 12.17
CA ILE A 104 -15.28 1.80 11.69
C ILE A 104 -14.56 2.99 12.34
N MET A 105 -13.49 2.72 13.09
CA MET A 105 -12.65 3.74 13.68
C MET A 105 -11.41 3.99 12.81
N PHE A 106 -11.15 5.25 12.48
CA PHE A 106 -9.95 5.67 11.76
C PHE A 106 -8.87 6.10 12.74
N VAL A 107 -7.75 5.36 12.77
CA VAL A 107 -6.59 5.66 13.62
C VAL A 107 -5.32 5.84 12.78
N GLY A 108 -4.31 6.51 13.33
CA GLY A 108 -3.03 6.74 12.66
C GLY A 108 -2.40 8.08 12.99
N LEU A 109 -1.20 8.32 12.47
CA LEU A 109 -0.38 9.50 12.74
C LEU A 109 -1.04 10.81 12.28
N GLN A 110 -0.65 11.94 12.88
CA GLN A 110 -1.08 13.26 12.42
C GLN A 110 -0.61 13.49 10.98
N GLY A 111 -1.47 14.06 10.14
CA GLY A 111 -1.16 14.28 8.72
C GLY A 111 -1.29 13.06 7.80
N SER A 112 -1.60 11.85 8.31
CA SER A 112 -1.76 10.64 7.47
C SER A 112 -3.03 10.62 6.59
N GLY A 113 -3.80 11.72 6.57
CA GLY A 113 -5.00 11.84 5.74
C GLY A 113 -6.28 11.23 6.32
N LYS A 114 -6.34 10.88 7.62
CA LYS A 114 -7.50 10.24 8.26
C LYS A 114 -8.85 10.89 7.93
N THR A 115 -9.00 12.20 8.13
CA THR A 115 -10.25 12.94 7.90
C THR A 115 -10.68 12.93 6.43
N THR A 116 -9.70 12.91 5.51
CA THR A 116 -9.98 12.81 4.07
C THR A 116 -10.36 11.38 3.70
N SER A 117 -9.65 10.38 4.23
CA SER A 117 -9.88 8.97 3.97
C SER A 117 -11.21 8.48 4.53
N CYS A 118 -11.65 8.97 5.71
CA CYS A 118 -12.97 8.62 6.25
C CYS A 118 -14.10 9.12 5.34
N SER A 119 -13.98 10.34 4.82
CA SER A 119 -14.96 10.92 3.89
C SER A 119 -15.01 10.15 2.56
N LYS A 120 -13.84 9.76 2.03
CA LYS A 120 -13.72 8.92 0.82
C LYS A 120 -14.34 7.54 1.02
N LEU A 121 -14.09 6.90 2.15
CA LEU A 121 -14.62 5.56 2.46
C LEU A 121 -16.15 5.61 2.62
N ALA A 122 -16.65 6.61 3.33
CA ALA A 122 -18.09 6.79 3.50
C ALA A 122 -18.77 7.02 2.15
N TYR A 123 -18.22 7.88 1.28
CA TYR A 123 -18.75 8.09 -0.06
C TYR A 123 -18.72 6.83 -0.94
N TYR A 124 -17.64 6.05 -0.85
CA TYR A 124 -17.53 4.78 -1.56
C TYR A 124 -18.65 3.80 -1.18
N TYR A 125 -18.96 3.66 0.10
CA TYR A 125 -20.04 2.79 0.56
C TYR A 125 -21.43 3.38 0.29
N GLN A 126 -21.58 4.71 0.36
CA GLN A 126 -22.82 5.39 -0.03
C GLN A 126 -23.17 5.09 -1.49
N LYS A 127 -22.19 5.14 -2.42
CA LYS A 127 -22.37 4.74 -3.82
C LYS A 127 -22.78 3.28 -4.00
N LYS A 128 -22.41 2.41 -3.06
CA LYS A 128 -22.82 1.00 -3.03
C LYS A 128 -24.18 0.77 -2.35
N GLY A 129 -24.92 1.82 -2.04
CA GLY A 129 -26.27 1.76 -1.45
C GLY A 129 -26.29 1.64 0.07
N TRP A 130 -25.16 1.85 0.76
CA TRP A 130 -25.12 1.82 2.22
C TRP A 130 -25.52 3.17 2.82
N LYS A 131 -26.20 3.14 3.97
CA LYS A 131 -26.44 4.34 4.78
C LYS A 131 -25.20 4.62 5.63
N THR A 132 -24.44 5.64 5.24
CA THR A 132 -23.18 6.02 5.91
C THR A 132 -23.35 7.31 6.71
N CYS A 133 -22.63 7.43 7.83
CA CYS A 133 -22.54 8.63 8.64
C CYS A 133 -21.06 8.84 9.06
N LEU A 134 -20.65 10.09 9.23
CA LEU A 134 -19.31 10.45 9.71
C LEU A 134 -19.38 11.03 11.12
N ILE A 135 -18.49 10.61 12.00
CA ILE A 135 -18.38 11.11 13.37
C ILE A 135 -17.02 11.78 13.52
N CYS A 136 -17.02 13.06 13.92
CA CYS A 136 -15.80 13.79 14.26
C CYS A 136 -15.51 13.64 15.75
N ALA A 137 -14.56 12.77 16.08
CA ALA A 137 -14.04 12.58 17.44
C ALA A 137 -12.67 13.26 17.66
N ASP A 138 -12.22 14.11 16.72
CA ASP A 138 -10.98 14.89 16.85
C ASP A 138 -11.28 16.22 17.56
N THR A 139 -11.06 16.24 18.87
CA THR A 139 -11.31 17.40 19.76
C THR A 139 -10.07 18.27 20.00
N TYR A 140 -8.90 17.84 19.50
CA TYR A 140 -7.62 18.49 19.78
C TYR A 140 -7.18 19.44 18.67
N ARG A 141 -7.39 19.04 17.41
CA ARG A 141 -6.95 19.84 16.26
C ARG A 141 -7.99 20.92 15.92
N ALA A 142 -7.57 22.18 16.01
CA ALA A 142 -8.41 23.32 15.60
C ALA A 142 -8.90 23.14 14.14
N GLY A 143 -10.19 23.35 13.91
CA GLY A 143 -10.82 23.21 12.59
C GLY A 143 -10.99 21.79 12.08
N ALA A 144 -10.70 20.74 12.88
CA ALA A 144 -10.91 19.36 12.46
C ALA A 144 -12.38 19.05 12.14
N PHE A 145 -13.29 19.57 12.98
CA PHE A 145 -14.73 19.45 12.75
C PHE A 145 -15.16 20.18 11.48
N ASP A 146 -14.70 21.42 11.27
CA ASP A 146 -15.03 22.19 10.07
C ASP A 146 -14.52 21.51 8.79
N GLN A 147 -13.31 20.93 8.83
CA GLN A 147 -12.76 20.15 7.72
C GLN A 147 -13.64 18.93 7.39
N LEU A 148 -14.04 18.17 8.42
CA LEU A 148 -14.91 17.00 8.24
C LEU A 148 -16.30 17.43 7.73
N LYS A 149 -16.88 18.48 8.29
CA LYS A 149 -18.17 19.06 7.88
C LYS A 149 -18.16 19.48 6.42
N GLN A 150 -17.12 20.18 5.95
CA GLN A 150 -17.00 20.58 4.54
C GLN A 150 -16.91 19.37 3.61
N ASN A 151 -16.11 18.36 3.96
CA ASN A 151 -15.98 17.14 3.17
C ASN A 151 -17.30 16.34 3.13
N ALA A 152 -17.96 16.18 4.28
CA ALA A 152 -19.22 15.48 4.41
C ALA A 152 -20.34 16.18 3.62
N THR A 153 -20.40 17.51 3.69
CA THR A 153 -21.37 18.31 2.93
C THR A 153 -21.17 18.14 1.42
N LYS A 154 -19.92 18.22 0.93
CA LYS A 154 -19.58 17.98 -0.48
C LYS A 154 -20.00 16.58 -0.95
N ALA A 155 -19.81 15.58 -0.10
CA ALA A 155 -20.17 14.20 -0.40
C ALA A 155 -21.65 13.87 -0.12
N ARG A 156 -22.43 14.80 0.44
CA ARG A 156 -23.83 14.60 0.89
C ARG A 156 -23.96 13.44 1.89
N ILE A 157 -23.07 13.40 2.87
CA ILE A 157 -23.02 12.38 3.92
C ILE A 157 -23.40 13.05 5.25
N PRO A 158 -24.33 12.48 6.03
CA PRO A 158 -24.61 12.94 7.39
C PRO A 158 -23.34 12.94 8.24
N PHE A 159 -23.18 13.98 9.06
CA PHE A 159 -22.04 14.10 9.97
C PHE A 159 -22.49 14.50 11.37
N TYR A 160 -21.73 14.06 12.37
CA TYR A 160 -21.91 14.40 13.77
C TYR A 160 -20.59 14.85 14.39
N GLY A 161 -20.65 15.80 15.32
CA GLY A 161 -19.51 16.25 16.11
C GLY A 161 -19.90 17.47 16.95
N ARG A 162 -19.07 17.79 17.95
CA ARG A 162 -19.29 18.91 18.87
C ARG A 162 -18.05 19.81 18.88
N TYR A 163 -18.27 21.13 18.94
CA TYR A 163 -17.19 22.13 19.03
C TYR A 163 -16.59 22.24 20.44
N THR A 164 -17.36 21.90 21.47
CA THR A 164 -17.09 22.28 22.87
C THR A 164 -16.80 21.09 23.79
N GLU A 165 -16.82 19.86 23.29
CA GLU A 165 -16.61 18.68 24.12
C GLU A 165 -15.13 18.29 24.10
N LEU A 166 -14.42 18.47 25.22
CA LEU A 166 -13.02 18.03 25.38
C LEU A 166 -12.92 16.51 25.57
N ASP A 167 -14.00 15.87 26.04
CA ASP A 167 -14.06 14.44 26.33
C ASP A 167 -14.43 13.60 25.09
N LYS A 168 -13.50 12.75 24.67
CA LYS A 168 -13.64 11.88 23.49
C LYS A 168 -14.69 10.78 23.71
N ALA A 169 -14.88 10.30 24.93
CA ALA A 169 -15.80 9.21 25.24
C ALA A 169 -17.28 9.62 25.13
N ARG A 170 -17.58 10.90 25.33
CA ARG A 170 -18.94 11.47 25.23
C ARG A 170 -19.37 11.77 23.79
N THR A 171 -18.43 11.69 22.85
CA THR A 171 -18.68 11.96 21.42
C THR A 171 -19.01 10.68 20.63
N SER A 172 -18.73 9.50 21.20
CA SER A 172 -19.23 8.21 20.72
C SER A 172 -20.69 8.01 21.15
N LEU A 173 -21.54 7.58 20.22
CA LEU A 173 -22.92 7.15 20.45
C LEU A 173 -22.99 5.96 21.40
#